data_AF-X1TLY8-F1
#
_entry.id   AF-X1TLY8-F1
#
_cell.length_a   1.000
_cell.length_b   1.000
_cell.length_c   1.000
_cell.angle_alpha   90.00
_cell.angle_beta   90.00
_cell.angle_gamma   90.00
#
_symmetry.space_group_name_H-M   'P 1'
#
loop_
_entity.id
_entity.type
_entity.pdbx_description
1 polymer ?
#
loop_
_entity_poly.entity_id
_entity_poly.type
_entity_poly.pdbx_seq_one_letter_code
_entity_poly.pdbx_strand_id
1 'polypeptide(L)'
;PIPGAIIVDGTRYDWTETSKRLILTAGTHTFEVIVPSGWKFSRWESLGGDGWTAVELLDPLANPAVGVTAGPAFLRAYLVPPEEVPPPVEIGVPEIATAGLAIVDAALIGIYLAKVFGLI
;
A
#
# COMPACT_ATOMS: atom_id res chain seq x y z
N PRO A 1 3.62 -9.32 5.51
CA PRO A 1 2.27 -9.68 6.01
C PRO A 1 2.01 -8.98 7.35
N ILE A 2 1.15 -7.97 7.37
CA ILE A 2 0.87 -7.24 8.61
C ILE A 2 -0.03 -8.10 9.51
N PRO A 3 0.26 -8.18 10.82
CA PRO A 3 -0.59 -8.86 11.79
C PRO A 3 -1.91 -8.09 11.93
N GLY A 4 -2.91 -8.44 11.11
CA GLY A 4 -4.27 -8.00 11.31
C GLY A 4 -4.93 -8.87 12.37
N ALA A 5 -5.45 -8.28 13.44
CA ALA A 5 -6.31 -9.02 14.35
C ALA A 5 -7.61 -9.40 13.64
N ILE A 6 -8.11 -10.61 13.91
CA ILE A 6 -9.40 -11.08 13.41
C ILE A 6 -10.37 -11.19 14.58
N ILE A 7 -11.65 -10.96 14.32
CA ILE A 7 -12.73 -11.17 15.26
C ILE A 7 -13.51 -12.39 14.76
N VAL A 8 -13.74 -13.36 15.64
CA VAL A 8 -14.59 -14.52 15.38
C VAL A 8 -15.70 -14.56 16.42
N ASP A 9 -16.95 -14.47 15.97
CA ASP A 9 -18.14 -14.41 16.84
C ASP A 9 -18.02 -13.38 17.97
N GLY A 10 -17.45 -12.20 17.66
CA GLY A 10 -17.21 -11.13 18.62
C GLY A 10 -15.96 -11.29 19.50
N THR A 11 -15.27 -12.42 19.42
CA THR A 11 -14.00 -12.66 20.14
C THR A 11 -12.81 -12.23 19.30
N ARG A 12 -11.95 -11.37 19.83
CA ARG A 12 -10.74 -10.89 19.15
C ARG A 12 -9.59 -11.90 19.26
N TYR A 13 -8.91 -12.14 18.16
CA TYR A 13 -7.70 -12.93 18.04
C TYR A 13 -6.61 -12.11 17.36
N ASP A 14 -5.51 -11.85 18.06
CA ASP A 14 -4.36 -11.15 17.48
C ASP A 14 -3.49 -12.16 16.71
N TRP A 15 -3.34 -11.95 15.40
CA TRP A 15 -2.43 -12.74 14.59
C TRP A 15 -0.98 -12.43 14.96
N THR A 16 -0.21 -13.47 15.27
CA THR A 16 1.26 -13.39 15.39
C THR A 16 1.89 -14.37 14.39
N GLU A 17 3.14 -14.14 13.98
CA GLU A 17 3.85 -15.10 13.11
C GLU A 17 3.94 -16.51 13.72
N THR A 18 3.87 -16.61 15.05
CA THR A 18 3.86 -17.86 15.82
C THR A 18 2.45 -18.44 16.00
N SER A 19 1.41 -17.62 15.98
CA SER A 19 0.00 -18.06 16.14
C SER A 19 -0.77 -17.94 14.82
N LYS A 20 -0.24 -18.54 13.75
CA LYS A 20 -0.91 -18.64 12.43
C LYS A 20 -2.14 -19.56 12.44
N ARG A 21 -2.44 -20.16 13.59
CA ARG A 21 -3.40 -21.25 13.76
C ARG A 21 -4.53 -20.79 14.67
N LEU A 22 -5.62 -20.31 14.07
CA LEU A 22 -6.89 -20.23 14.79
C LEU A 22 -7.49 -21.63 14.83
N ILE A 23 -7.71 -22.19 16.02
CA ILE A 23 -8.39 -23.50 16.15
C ILE A 23 -9.85 -23.20 16.39
N LEU A 24 -10.66 -23.36 15.34
CA LEU A 24 -12.10 -23.22 15.39
C LEU A 24 -12.75 -24.55 15.74
N THR A 25 -13.79 -24.52 16.57
CA THR A 25 -14.70 -25.66 16.75
C THR A 25 -15.56 -25.85 15.51
N ALA A 26 -16.21 -27.00 15.35
CA ALA A 26 -17.18 -27.17 14.28
C ALA A 26 -18.40 -26.26 14.51
N GLY A 27 -18.87 -25.57 13.48
CA GLY A 27 -20.00 -24.65 13.59
C GLY A 27 -20.06 -23.61 12.47
N THR A 28 -21.07 -22.74 12.56
CA THR A 28 -21.14 -21.52 11.74
C THR A 28 -20.54 -20.38 12.54
N HIS A 29 -19.66 -19.62 11.90
CA HIS A 29 -18.91 -18.53 12.51
C HIS A 29 -19.00 -17.27 11.64
N THR A 30 -18.99 -16.11 12.30
CA THR A 30 -18.78 -14.82 11.64
C THR A 30 -17.32 -14.40 11.80
N PHE A 31 -16.66 -14.11 10.70
CA PHE A 31 -15.26 -13.70 10.61
C PHE A 31 -15.18 -12.23 10.19
N GLU A 32 -14.47 -11.44 10.96
CA GLU A 32 -14.18 -10.04 10.62
C GLU A 32 -12.67 -9.83 10.75
N VAL A 33 -12.07 -9.07 9.82
CA VAL A 33 -10.69 -8.61 9.98
C VAL A 33 -10.67 -7.14 10.35
N ILE A 34 -9.84 -6.80 11.34
CA ILE A 34 -9.54 -5.43 11.70
C ILE A 34 -8.53 -4.90 10.70
N VAL A 35 -8.99 -4.04 9.81
CA VAL A 35 -8.16 -3.45 8.76
C VAL A 35 -7.43 -2.22 9.33
N PRO A 36 -6.07 -2.18 9.33
CA PRO A 36 -5.32 -1.01 9.76
C PRO A 36 -5.63 0.21 8.90
N SER A 37 -5.42 1.42 9.45
CA SER A 37 -5.65 2.67 8.71
C SER A 37 -4.84 2.71 7.41
N GLY A 38 -5.49 3.09 6.31
CA GLY A 38 -4.91 3.14 4.97
C GLY A 38 -4.89 1.80 4.22
N TRP A 39 -5.06 0.67 4.91
CA TRP A 39 -5.15 -0.64 4.28
C TRP A 39 -6.56 -0.91 3.77
N LYS A 40 -6.69 -1.85 2.83
CA LYS A 40 -7.97 -2.34 2.33
C LYS A 40 -8.03 -3.85 2.46
N PHE A 41 -9.18 -4.38 2.87
CA PHE A 41 -9.43 -5.81 2.77
C PHE A 41 -9.50 -6.24 1.29
N SER A 42 -8.94 -7.41 0.98
CA SER A 42 -8.98 -7.99 -0.37
C SER A 42 -9.78 -9.29 -0.43
N ARG A 43 -9.42 -10.28 0.39
CA ARG A 43 -10.09 -11.58 0.42
C ARG A 43 -9.73 -12.38 1.66
N TRP A 44 -10.55 -13.35 1.97
CA TRP A 44 -10.24 -14.46 2.84
C TRP A 44 -9.62 -15.62 2.04
N GLU A 45 -8.78 -16.40 2.72
CA GLU A 45 -8.22 -17.64 2.20
C GLU A 45 -8.34 -18.72 3.28
N SER A 46 -9.04 -19.79 2.91
CA SER A 46 -9.16 -20.99 3.71
C SER A 46 -7.96 -21.89 3.43
N LEU A 47 -7.13 -22.09 4.46
CA LEU A 47 -5.95 -22.93 4.41
C LEU A 47 -6.30 -24.18 5.22
N GLY A 48 -6.48 -25.33 4.58
CA GLY A 48 -6.92 -26.56 5.26
C GLY A 48 -6.07 -26.90 6.51
N GLY A 49 -6.72 -27.48 7.52
CA GLY A 49 -6.09 -27.92 8.78
C GLY A 49 -5.22 -29.18 8.65
N ASP A 50 -4.46 -29.49 9.70
CA ASP A 50 -3.84 -30.82 9.87
C ASP A 50 -4.99 -31.86 9.98
N GLY A 51 -5.27 -32.57 8.89
CA GLY A 51 -6.47 -33.43 8.75
C GLY A 51 -7.53 -32.92 7.77
N TRP A 52 -7.24 -31.89 6.97
CA TRP A 52 -8.02 -31.41 5.81
C TRP A 52 -9.43 -30.85 6.08
N THR A 53 -9.67 -30.30 7.27
CA THR A 53 -10.87 -29.48 7.45
C THR A 53 -10.60 -28.04 7.04
N ALA A 54 -11.36 -27.54 6.07
CA ALA A 54 -11.31 -26.17 5.59
C ALA A 54 -12.43 -25.33 6.23
N VAL A 55 -12.23 -24.02 6.31
CA VAL A 55 -13.35 -23.09 6.50
C VAL A 55 -14.06 -22.93 5.15
N GLU A 56 -15.35 -23.23 5.09
CA GLU A 56 -16.18 -22.96 3.92
C GLU A 56 -16.83 -21.59 4.09
N LEU A 57 -16.39 -20.60 3.31
CA LEU A 57 -16.93 -19.24 3.39
C LEU A 57 -18.10 -19.07 2.41
N LEU A 58 -19.16 -18.39 2.85
CA LEU A 58 -20.28 -18.03 1.98
C LEU A 58 -19.86 -17.01 0.91
N ASP A 59 -19.06 -16.02 1.31
CA ASP A 59 -18.44 -15.05 0.42
C ASP A 59 -17.02 -14.73 0.90
N PRO A 60 -15.97 -15.22 0.22
CA PRO A 60 -14.59 -14.95 0.60
C PRO A 60 -14.13 -13.52 0.31
N LEU A 61 -14.92 -12.70 -0.40
CA LEU A 61 -14.60 -11.30 -0.71
C LEU A 61 -15.33 -10.29 0.18
N ALA A 62 -16.16 -10.77 1.10
CA ALA A 62 -16.85 -9.94 2.08
C ALA A 62 -16.05 -9.78 3.38
N ASN A 63 -16.17 -8.61 4.03
CA ASN A 63 -15.74 -8.38 5.40
C ASN A 63 -16.81 -7.54 6.13
N PRO A 64 -17.51 -8.08 7.14
CA PRO A 64 -17.39 -9.44 7.68
C PRO A 64 -17.86 -10.54 6.69
N ALA A 65 -17.36 -11.76 6.87
CA ALA A 65 -17.77 -12.96 6.15
C ALA A 65 -18.35 -14.01 7.09
N VAL A 66 -19.30 -14.80 6.61
CA VAL A 66 -19.83 -15.97 7.33
C VAL A 66 -19.20 -17.23 6.73
N GLY A 67 -18.85 -18.19 7.57
CA GLY A 67 -18.39 -19.50 7.12
C GLY A 67 -18.68 -20.64 8.07
N VAL A 68 -18.53 -21.85 7.57
CA VAL A 68 -18.76 -23.10 8.28
C VAL A 68 -17.45 -23.85 8.46
N THR A 69 -17.25 -24.40 9.65
CA THR A 69 -16.11 -25.24 10.02
C THR A 69 -16.63 -26.63 10.42
N ALA A 70 -15.93 -27.68 10.01
CA ALA A 70 -16.23 -29.06 10.45
C ALA A 70 -15.25 -29.56 11.54
N GLY A 71 -14.38 -28.68 12.05
CA GLY A 71 -13.27 -29.01 12.95
C GLY A 71 -12.16 -27.95 12.90
N PRO A 72 -10.97 -28.25 13.45
CA PRO A 72 -9.83 -27.34 13.43
C PRO A 72 -9.47 -26.94 12.00
N ALA A 73 -9.63 -25.65 11.67
CA ALA A 73 -9.41 -25.11 10.34
C ALA A 73 -8.66 -23.78 10.40
N PHE A 74 -7.84 -23.47 9.40
CA PHE A 74 -7.09 -22.21 9.35
C PHE A 74 -7.70 -21.24 8.36
N LEU A 75 -7.77 -19.97 8.77
CA LEU A 75 -8.28 -18.88 7.97
C LEU A 75 -7.31 -17.70 7.98
N ARG A 76 -7.08 -17.09 6.82
CA ARG A 76 -6.24 -15.90 6.65
C ARG A 76 -7.00 -14.81 5.92
N ALA A 77 -6.83 -13.56 6.34
CA ALA A 77 -7.24 -12.38 5.58
C ALA A 77 -6.06 -11.80 4.79
N TYR A 78 -6.30 -11.42 3.53
CA TYR A 78 -5.39 -10.64 2.71
C TYR A 78 -5.81 -9.18 2.72
N LEU A 79 -4.83 -8.32 2.98
CA LEU A 79 -4.98 -6.87 2.96
C LEU A 79 -4.06 -6.28 1.90
N VAL A 80 -4.54 -5.23 1.25
CA VAL A 80 -3.79 -4.41 0.30
C VAL A 80 -3.29 -3.17 1.03
N PRO A 81 -1.98 -2.84 0.95
CA PRO A 81 -1.43 -1.64 1.56
C PRO A 81 -2.03 -0.37 0.93
N PRO A 82 -1.99 0.77 1.63
CA PRO A 82 -2.24 2.05 0.98
C PRO A 82 -1.32 2.21 -0.23
N GLU A 83 -1.83 2.80 -1.31
CA GLU A 83 -0.95 3.27 -2.38
C GLU A 83 0.00 4.32 -1.80
N GLU A 84 1.30 4.06 -1.89
CA GLU A 84 2.29 5.11 -1.67
C GLU A 84 2.09 6.13 -2.79
N VAL A 85 1.52 7.29 -2.45
CA VAL A 85 1.57 8.43 -3.36
C VAL A 85 3.06 8.74 -3.53
N PRO A 86 3.65 8.55 -4.73
CA PRO A 86 5.05 8.89 -4.92
C PRO A 86 5.21 10.37 -4.53
N PRO A 87 6.31 10.73 -3.83
CA PRO A 87 6.56 12.14 -3.54
C PRO A 87 6.45 12.91 -4.87
N PRO A 88 5.87 14.13 -4.86
CA PRO A 88 5.88 14.98 -6.04
C PRO A 88 7.30 14.99 -6.59
N VAL A 89 7.46 14.64 -7.86
CA VAL A 89 8.76 14.77 -8.51
C VAL A 89 9.10 16.24 -8.43
N GLU A 90 10.00 16.61 -7.53
CA GLU A 90 10.68 17.90 -7.61
C GLU A 90 11.42 17.85 -8.94
N ILE A 91 10.81 18.43 -9.98
CA ILE A 91 11.55 18.81 -11.17
C ILE A 91 12.53 19.84 -10.65
N GLY A 92 13.76 19.38 -10.38
CA GLY A 92 14.88 20.27 -10.18
C GLY A 92 14.87 21.22 -11.36
N VAL A 93 14.45 22.46 -11.11
CA VAL A 93 14.71 23.56 -12.04
C VAL A 93 16.22 23.46 -12.27
N PRO A 94 16.71 23.29 -13.52
CA PRO A 94 18.13 23.26 -13.74
C PRO A 94 18.66 24.54 -13.12
N GLU A 95 19.48 24.39 -12.07
CA GLU A 95 20.31 25.47 -11.60
C GLU A 95 21.07 25.89 -12.85
N ILE A 96 20.71 27.05 -13.40
CA ILE A 96 21.49 27.65 -14.47
C ILE A 96 22.80 27.98 -13.77
N ALA A 97 23.73 27.03 -13.86
CA ALA A 97 25.09 27.19 -13.44
C ALA A 97 25.53 28.50 -14.07
N THR A 98 25.74 29.49 -13.21
CA THR A 98 26.34 30.77 -13.56
C THR A 98 27.80 30.49 -13.86
N ALA A 99 28.05 29.84 -14.99
CA ALA A 99 29.36 29.59 -15.54
C ALA A 99 29.53 30.51 -16.74
N GLY A 100 30.08 31.70 -16.46
CA GLY A 100 30.91 32.45 -17.39
C GLY A 100 30.21 33.23 -18.49
N LEU A 101 29.84 34.48 -18.20
CA LEU A 101 30.00 35.61 -19.13
C LEU A 101 29.91 36.92 -18.33
N ALA A 102 30.98 37.24 -17.61
CA ALA A 102 31.21 38.62 -17.18
C ALA A 102 31.64 39.42 -18.43
N ILE A 103 30.68 39.95 -19.18
CA ILE A 103 30.97 41.03 -20.14
C ILE A 103 31.01 42.32 -19.33
N VAL A 104 32.13 42.54 -18.63
CA VAL A 104 32.49 43.83 -18.04
C VAL A 104 33.29 44.62 -19.06
N ASP A 105 32.63 45.07 -20.14
CA ASP A 105 33.10 46.23 -20.89
C ASP A 105 31.94 46.86 -21.67
N ALA A 106 31.56 48.08 -21.30
CA ALA A 106 30.47 48.83 -21.93
C ALA A 106 30.77 49.12 -23.42
N ALA A 107 32.04 49.06 -23.85
CA ALA A 107 32.42 49.26 -25.24
C ALA A 107 31.95 48.12 -26.17
N LEU A 108 31.88 46.87 -25.70
CA LEU A 108 31.52 45.72 -26.53
C LEU A 108 30.00 45.60 -26.73
N ILE A 109 29.22 45.99 -25.72
CA ILE A 109 27.75 46.06 -25.80
C ILE A 109 27.31 47.12 -26.82
N GLY A 110 28.01 48.27 -26.87
CA GLY A 110 27.75 49.32 -27.87
C GLY A 110 27.95 48.85 -29.31
N ILE A 111 29.03 48.09 -29.58
CA ILE A 111 29.32 47.54 -30.92
C ILE A 111 28.30 46.47 -31.32
N TYR A 112 27.87 45.62 -30.38
CA TYR A 112 26.88 44.58 -30.66
C TYR A 112 25.50 45.16 -30.97
N LEU A 113 25.05 46.15 -30.19
CA LEU A 113 23.78 46.83 -30.45
C LEU A 113 23.81 47.64 -31.76
N ALA A 114 24.93 48.29 -32.09
CA ALA A 114 25.06 49.03 -33.36
C ALA A 114 24.99 48.11 -34.59
N LYS A 115 25.53 46.87 -34.50
CA LYS A 115 25.42 45.85 -35.56
C LYS A 115 24.04 45.23 -35.68
N VAL A 116 23.36 44.97 -34.56
CA VAL A 116 22.03 44.35 -34.53
C VAL A 116 20.93 45.32 -34.98
N PHE A 117 21.10 46.62 -34.71
CA PHE A 117 20.17 47.67 -35.14
C PHE A 117 20.60 48.43 -36.41
N GLY A 118 21.67 48.00 -37.08
CA GLY A 118 22.07 48.52 -38.40
C GLY A 118 22.53 49.98 -38.44
N LEU A 119 23.19 50.45 -37.38
CA LEU A 119 23.67 51.83 -37.25
C LEU A 119 25.15 52.02 -37.66
N ILE A 120 25.80 50.98 -38.19
CA ILE A 120 27.09 51.01 -38.90
C ILE A 120 27.11 49.93 -39.98
#